data_AF-A0A142B8M3-F1
#
_entry.id   AF-A0A142B8M3-F1
#
_cell.length_a   1.000
_cell.length_b   1.000
_cell.length_c   1.000
_cell.angle_alpha   90.00
_cell.angle_beta   90.00
_cell.angle_gamma   90.00
#
_symmetry.space_group_name_H-M   'P 1'
#
loop_
_entity.id
_entity.type
_entity.pdbx_description
1 polymer ?
#
loop_
_entity_poly.entity_id
_entity_poly.type
_entity_poly.pdbx_seq_one_letter_code
_entity_poly.pdbx_strand_id
1 'polypeptide(L)'
;MSRIGYARVSSTGQSLEVQLEKLSKAQCDRTYQEKRSGRTAERPEFQACMNYLRKGDTLVITRLDRLARSVVHLAQLAKRFQQESIDLLVLDQNIDTSTSTGRLMFNMLASIAEFENDLRTERQAEGIAKAKENGVKFGRPPKLTDAKCQEIYSRRMSGVTIGQLAKEFRLGEATIYRALNTVKKSGSIPELKTTRVILWLQVENNSKFVRGKGKSRQQIEDYILCDYDAKKLEKDGWEYELTFQYTDDEDLEQQIYDLSAEMSNEADLRNGFVECNFSEVGTDRSW
;
A
#
# COMPACT_ATOMS: atom_id res chain seq x y z
N MET A 1 32.81 48.57 -4.15
CA MET A 1 31.71 47.79 -3.57
C MET A 1 30.49 48.17 -4.37
N SER A 2 29.87 47.20 -5.03
CA SER A 2 28.73 47.47 -5.91
C SER A 2 27.41 47.09 -5.24
N ARG A 3 26.36 47.83 -5.58
CA ARG A 3 24.99 47.56 -5.13
C ARG A 3 24.23 46.86 -6.25
N ILE A 4 23.83 45.62 -6.02
CA ILE A 4 23.14 44.81 -7.02
C ILE A 4 21.69 44.65 -6.60
N GLY A 5 20.76 45.15 -7.41
CA GLY A 5 19.33 45.06 -7.16
C GLY A 5 18.74 43.73 -7.61
N TYR A 6 17.79 43.19 -6.86
CA TYR A 6 16.98 42.05 -7.29
C TYR A 6 15.49 42.29 -7.01
N ALA A 7 14.66 42.20 -8.06
CA ALA A 7 13.21 42.36 -8.00
C ALA A 7 12.49 41.09 -8.45
N ARG A 8 11.34 40.77 -7.82
CA ARG A 8 10.55 39.56 -8.15
C ARG A 8 9.05 39.76 -8.03
N VAL A 9 8.29 39.25 -8.99
CA VAL A 9 6.81 39.23 -8.97
C VAL A 9 6.21 37.89 -9.40
N SER A 10 5.04 37.54 -8.85
CA SER A 10 4.33 36.28 -9.11
C SER A 10 3.38 36.32 -10.32
N SER A 11 3.05 37.51 -10.84
CA SER A 11 2.17 37.75 -12.00
C SER A 11 2.33 39.22 -12.48
N THR A 12 1.84 39.54 -13.68
CA THR A 12 1.92 40.89 -14.29
C THR A 12 1.18 41.97 -13.50
N GLY A 13 1.82 43.13 -13.32
CA GLY A 13 1.18 44.35 -12.79
C GLY A 13 2.19 45.39 -12.27
N GLN A 14 1.67 46.56 -11.86
CA GLN A 14 2.36 47.73 -11.28
C GLN A 14 3.38 47.40 -10.16
N SER A 15 3.28 46.23 -9.53
CA SER A 15 4.15 45.80 -8.42
C SER A 15 5.64 45.57 -8.79
N LEU A 16 5.97 45.36 -10.07
CA LEU A 16 7.37 45.26 -10.50
C LEU A 16 8.00 46.64 -10.68
N GLU A 17 7.28 47.56 -11.31
CA GLU A 17 7.71 48.95 -11.54
C GLU A 17 7.99 49.65 -10.20
N VAL A 18 7.10 49.50 -9.21
CA VAL A 18 7.32 50.02 -7.85
C VAL A 18 8.60 49.46 -7.21
N GLN A 19 8.94 48.19 -7.47
CA GLN A 19 10.19 47.63 -6.96
C GLN A 19 11.41 48.22 -7.67
N LEU A 20 11.35 48.34 -9.00
CA LEU A 20 12.44 48.91 -9.80
C LEU A 20 12.69 50.38 -9.44
N GLU A 21 11.64 51.17 -9.20
CA GLU A 21 11.78 52.55 -8.72
C GLU A 21 12.48 52.62 -7.36
N LYS A 22 12.12 51.75 -6.42
CA LYS A 22 12.78 51.68 -5.10
C LYS A 22 14.26 51.28 -5.24
N LEU A 23 14.57 50.30 -6.09
CA LEU A 23 15.95 49.86 -6.36
C LEU A 23 16.78 50.95 -7.07
N SER A 24 16.15 51.70 -7.98
CA SER A 24 16.76 52.86 -8.64
C SER A 24 17.09 53.96 -7.64
N LYS A 25 16.15 54.29 -6.73
CA LYS A 25 16.40 55.23 -5.61
C LYS A 25 17.51 54.76 -4.67
N ALA A 26 17.71 53.45 -4.52
CA ALA A 26 18.80 52.87 -3.74
C ALA A 26 20.17 52.89 -4.45
N GLN A 27 20.23 53.42 -5.67
CA GLN A 27 21.44 53.54 -6.50
C GLN A 27 22.12 52.19 -6.76
N CYS A 28 21.34 51.21 -7.24
CA CYS A 28 21.89 49.92 -7.65
C CYS A 28 22.61 50.03 -9.00
N ASP A 29 23.86 49.57 -9.09
CA ASP A 29 24.68 49.55 -10.31
C ASP A 29 24.08 48.65 -11.39
N ARG A 30 23.47 47.54 -10.96
CA ARG A 30 22.83 46.56 -11.84
C ARG A 30 21.61 45.99 -11.14
N THR A 31 20.52 45.80 -11.88
CA THR A 31 19.29 45.23 -11.34
C THR A 31 18.86 44.01 -12.14
N TYR A 32 18.55 42.91 -11.44
CA TYR A 32 17.99 41.69 -12.00
C TYR A 32 16.50 41.62 -11.70
N GLN A 33 15.70 41.21 -12.68
CA GLN A 33 14.25 41.21 -12.59
C GLN A 33 13.67 39.83 -12.94
N GLU A 34 12.98 39.22 -11.98
CA GLU A 34 12.43 37.88 -12.14
C GLU A 34 10.90 37.93 -12.21
N LYS A 35 10.34 37.43 -13.32
CA LYS A 35 8.90 37.36 -13.53
C LYS A 35 8.46 35.90 -13.53
N ARG A 36 7.61 35.52 -12.56
CA ARG A 36 7.07 34.17 -12.50
C ARG A 36 5.92 34.00 -13.51
N SER A 37 6.13 33.24 -14.58
CA SER A 37 5.05 32.67 -15.40
C SER A 37 4.86 31.20 -15.04
N GLY A 38 3.78 30.88 -14.31
CA GLY A 38 3.41 29.49 -14.08
C GLY A 38 4.39 28.67 -13.22
N ARG A 39 4.17 27.34 -13.25
CA ARG A 39 4.57 26.32 -12.27
C ARG A 39 6.08 26.00 -12.19
N THR A 40 6.96 26.80 -12.78
CA THR A 40 8.39 26.49 -12.86
C THR A 40 9.13 26.99 -11.61
N ALA A 41 9.90 26.10 -10.99
CA ALA A 41 10.64 26.39 -9.77
C ALA A 41 11.96 27.15 -10.01
N GLU A 42 12.43 27.18 -11.25
CA GLU A 42 13.72 27.75 -11.64
C GLU A 42 13.71 29.29 -11.57
N ARG A 43 14.84 29.88 -11.16
CA ARG A 43 15.05 31.33 -11.00
C ARG A 43 16.33 31.73 -11.74
N PRO A 44 16.32 31.76 -13.08
CA PRO A 44 17.53 32.01 -13.85
C PRO A 44 18.12 33.39 -13.54
N GLU A 45 17.29 34.43 -13.37
CA GLU A 45 17.75 35.78 -13.07
C GLU A 45 18.32 35.89 -11.65
N PHE A 46 17.73 35.17 -10.69
CA PHE A 46 18.31 35.06 -9.35
C PHE A 46 19.68 34.37 -9.38
N GLN A 47 19.82 33.28 -10.15
CA GLN A 47 21.10 32.57 -10.28
C GLN A 47 22.14 33.44 -10.97
N ALA A 48 21.77 34.17 -12.03
CA ALA A 48 22.65 35.12 -12.69
C ALA A 48 23.10 36.24 -11.74
N CYS A 49 22.18 36.79 -10.94
CA CYS A 49 22.50 37.76 -9.88
C CYS A 49 23.49 37.18 -8.87
N MET A 50 23.23 35.96 -8.39
CA MET A 50 24.09 35.27 -7.44
C MET A 50 25.48 34.93 -7.98
N ASN A 51 25.62 34.71 -9.28
CA ASN A 51 26.92 34.48 -9.93
C ASN A 51 27.68 35.77 -10.21
N TYR A 52 26.97 36.91 -10.28
CA TYR A 52 27.55 38.21 -10.50
C TYR A 52 28.12 38.83 -9.22
N LEU A 53 27.47 38.59 -8.09
CA LEU A 53 27.88 39.10 -6.77
C LEU A 53 29.30 38.63 -6.40
N ARG A 54 30.08 39.55 -5.83
CA ARG A 54 31.44 39.31 -5.35
C ARG A 54 31.57 39.69 -3.88
N LYS A 55 32.69 39.29 -3.28
CA LYS A 55 33.07 39.68 -1.93
C LYS A 55 33.03 41.21 -1.77
N GLY A 56 32.29 41.69 -0.76
CA GLY A 56 32.13 43.11 -0.45
C GLY A 56 31.04 43.82 -1.25
N ASP A 57 30.29 43.13 -2.11
CA ASP A 57 29.10 43.68 -2.75
C ASP A 57 27.90 43.63 -1.80
N THR A 58 26.89 44.46 -2.10
CA THR A 58 25.62 44.48 -1.39
C THR A 58 24.49 44.09 -2.33
N LEU A 59 23.78 43.00 -2.01
CA LEU A 59 22.51 42.67 -2.63
C LEU A 59 21.41 43.56 -2.04
N VAL A 60 20.70 44.29 -2.90
CA VAL A 60 19.60 45.17 -2.52
C VAL A 60 18.29 44.56 -2.98
N ILE A 61 17.35 44.42 -2.05
CA ILE A 61 15.99 43.96 -2.30
C ILE A 61 14.99 44.89 -1.64
N THR A 62 13.76 44.90 -2.14
CA THR A 62 12.69 45.67 -1.50
C THR A 62 12.18 45.00 -0.22
N ARG A 63 11.91 43.69 -0.29
CA ARG A 63 11.36 42.89 0.81
C ARG A 63 11.89 41.47 0.84
N LEU A 64 11.94 40.85 2.03
CA LEU A 64 12.43 39.48 2.21
C LEU A 64 11.67 38.41 1.39
N ASP A 65 10.35 38.54 1.22
CA ASP A 65 9.53 37.61 0.43
C ASP A 65 9.82 37.64 -1.09
N ARG A 66 10.52 38.70 -1.54
CA ARG A 66 11.03 38.81 -2.92
C ARG A 66 12.29 37.98 -3.09
N LEU A 67 13.11 37.87 -2.05
CA LEU A 67 14.35 37.08 -2.05
C LEU A 67 14.10 35.59 -1.77
N ALA A 68 13.35 35.26 -0.73
CA ALA A 68 13.18 33.87 -0.27
C ALA A 68 11.73 33.40 -0.31
N ARG A 69 11.53 32.12 -0.70
CA ARG A 69 10.19 31.48 -0.77
C ARG A 69 9.79 30.78 0.53
N SER A 70 10.78 30.50 1.35
CA SER A 70 10.60 29.93 2.67
C SER A 70 11.64 30.53 3.59
N VAL A 71 11.32 30.40 4.84
CA VAL A 71 12.07 30.83 6.00
C VAL A 71 13.41 30.04 6.07
N VAL A 72 13.39 28.73 5.75
CA VAL A 72 14.61 27.91 5.54
C VAL A 72 15.50 28.41 4.40
N HIS A 73 14.90 28.79 3.26
CA HIS A 73 15.67 29.31 2.13
C HIS A 73 16.33 30.66 2.47
N LEU A 74 15.71 31.46 3.34
CA LEU A 74 16.30 32.70 3.83
C LEU A 74 17.55 32.41 4.69
N ALA A 75 17.48 31.44 5.61
CA ALA A 75 18.61 31.02 6.44
C ALA A 75 19.79 30.50 5.60
N GLN A 76 19.52 29.71 4.55
CA GLN A 76 20.54 29.25 3.62
C GLN A 76 21.25 30.40 2.90
N LEU A 77 20.49 31.39 2.42
CA LEU A 77 21.06 32.59 1.79
C LEU A 77 21.87 33.41 2.79
N ALA A 78 21.41 33.50 4.04
CA ALA A 78 22.13 34.22 5.09
C ALA A 78 23.52 33.62 5.35
N LYS A 79 23.58 32.30 5.52
CA LYS A 79 24.85 31.58 5.71
C LYS A 79 25.78 31.78 4.51
N ARG A 80 25.24 31.72 3.29
CA ARG A 80 26.01 31.95 2.06
C ARG A 80 26.58 33.37 2.01
N PHE A 81 25.76 34.39 2.24
CA PHE A 81 26.18 35.79 2.23
C PHE A 81 27.26 36.07 3.27
N GLN A 82 27.13 35.48 4.47
CA GLN A 82 28.17 35.58 5.50
C GLN A 82 29.49 34.95 5.05
N GLN A 83 29.46 33.75 4.44
CA GLN A 83 30.66 33.06 3.95
C GLN A 83 31.33 33.80 2.79
N GLU A 84 30.55 34.35 1.87
CA GLU A 84 31.03 35.09 0.70
C GLU A 84 31.34 36.57 1.02
N SER A 85 31.11 37.01 2.27
CA SER A 85 31.17 38.42 2.71
C SER A 85 30.39 39.36 1.78
N ILE A 86 29.16 38.97 1.45
CA ILE A 86 28.18 39.77 0.72
C ILE A 86 27.22 40.36 1.73
N ASP A 87 26.91 41.64 1.60
CA ASP A 87 25.90 42.30 2.42
C ASP A 87 24.51 42.23 1.78
N LEU A 88 23.47 42.30 2.61
CA LEU A 88 22.07 42.36 2.22
C LEU A 88 21.44 43.64 2.77
N LEU A 89 20.84 44.41 1.86
CA LEU A 89 20.03 45.58 2.16
C LEU A 89 18.58 45.32 1.78
N VAL A 90 17.68 45.46 2.76
CA VAL A 90 16.23 45.28 2.59
C VAL A 90 15.53 46.61 2.83
N LEU A 91 15.04 47.23 1.76
CA LEU A 91 14.57 48.62 1.79
C LEU A 91 13.33 48.81 2.69
N ASP A 92 12.31 47.96 2.57
CA ASP A 92 11.05 48.17 3.29
C ASP A 92 11.13 47.75 4.78
N GLN A 93 12.05 46.85 5.12
CA GLN A 93 12.26 46.40 6.50
C GLN A 93 13.44 47.13 7.18
N ASN A 94 14.15 48.03 6.48
CA ASN A 94 15.36 48.71 6.96
C ASN A 94 16.41 47.74 7.57
N ILE A 95 16.58 46.58 6.95
CA ILE A 95 17.60 45.60 7.36
C ILE A 95 18.85 45.84 6.51
N ASP A 96 19.97 46.15 7.16
CA ASP A 96 21.27 46.33 6.51
C ASP A 96 22.35 45.49 7.21
N THR A 97 22.76 44.38 6.59
CA THR A 97 23.76 43.49 7.18
C THR A 97 25.19 44.03 7.12
N SER A 98 25.44 45.19 6.51
CA SER A 98 26.73 45.87 6.67
C SER A 98 26.88 46.42 8.10
N THR A 99 25.76 46.66 8.80
CA THR A 99 25.72 47.11 10.19
C THR A 99 25.68 45.93 11.18
N SER A 100 26.21 46.11 12.39
CA SER A 100 26.14 45.10 13.45
C SER A 100 24.68 44.77 13.84
N THR A 101 23.84 45.79 13.94
CA THR A 101 22.41 45.64 14.27
C THR A 101 21.66 44.88 13.18
N GLY A 102 21.90 45.19 11.90
CA GLY A 102 21.23 44.47 10.81
C GLY A 102 21.70 43.03 10.68
N ARG A 103 22.98 42.72 10.94
CA ARG A 103 23.44 41.32 11.05
C ARG A 103 22.74 40.58 12.18
N LEU A 104 22.58 41.20 13.35
CA LEU A 104 21.88 40.60 14.47
C LEU A 104 20.41 40.30 14.12
N MET A 105 19.68 41.29 13.58
CA MET A 105 18.28 41.10 13.18
C MET A 105 18.14 40.00 12.13
N PHE A 106 19.03 40.00 11.14
CA PHE A 106 18.99 39.02 10.06
C PHE A 106 19.29 37.59 10.56
N ASN A 107 20.27 37.43 11.46
CA ASN A 107 20.56 36.16 12.10
C ASN A 107 19.40 35.69 12.99
N MET A 108 18.77 36.59 13.74
CA MET A 108 17.60 36.26 14.55
C MET A 108 16.43 35.76 13.70
N LEU A 109 16.17 36.40 12.54
CA LEU A 109 15.17 35.92 11.58
C LEU A 109 15.51 34.52 11.05
N ALA A 110 16.79 34.26 10.77
CA ALA A 110 17.26 32.93 10.37
C ALA A 110 17.17 31.89 11.50
N SER A 111 17.34 32.26 12.77
CA SER A 111 17.18 31.32 13.89
C SER A 111 15.72 31.01 14.19
N ILE A 112 14.83 32.01 14.15
CA ILE A 112 13.37 31.80 14.21
C ILE A 112 12.94 30.87 13.07
N ALA A 113 13.61 30.97 11.93
CA ALA A 113 13.32 30.16 10.77
C ALA A 113 13.51 28.66 10.97
N GLU A 114 14.67 28.31 11.52
CA GLU A 114 15.04 26.95 11.85
C GLU A 114 14.10 26.41 12.94
N PHE A 115 13.85 27.20 13.98
CA PHE A 115 12.93 26.85 15.07
C PHE A 115 11.51 26.51 14.59
N GLU A 116 10.90 27.32 13.71
CA GLU A 116 9.57 27.01 13.18
C GLU A 116 9.56 25.74 12.31
N ASN A 117 10.66 25.44 11.62
CA ASN A 117 10.78 24.23 10.82
C ASN A 117 10.88 22.98 11.70
N ASP A 118 11.66 23.07 12.77
CA ASP A 118 11.82 21.98 13.74
C ASP A 118 10.48 21.70 14.43
N LEU A 119 9.79 22.73 14.95
CA LEU A 119 8.44 22.60 15.52
C LEU A 119 7.42 21.99 14.54
N ARG A 120 7.47 22.37 13.25
CA ARG A 120 6.57 21.79 12.24
C ARG A 120 6.86 20.31 12.03
N THR A 121 8.14 19.93 12.01
CA THR A 121 8.60 18.55 11.84
C THR A 121 8.20 17.69 13.04
N GLU A 122 8.39 18.19 14.25
CA GLU A 122 7.97 17.56 15.50
C GLU A 122 6.46 17.30 15.50
N ARG A 123 5.64 18.33 15.25
CA ARG A 123 4.18 18.20 15.18
C ARG A 123 3.72 17.24 14.10
N GLN A 124 4.39 17.22 12.95
CA GLN A 124 4.10 16.27 11.90
C GLN A 124 4.40 14.84 12.34
N ALA A 125 5.54 14.61 13.00
CA ALA A 125 5.91 13.30 13.52
C ALA A 125 4.91 12.81 14.58
N GLU A 126 4.51 13.68 15.52
CA GLU A 126 3.47 13.40 16.52
C GLU A 126 2.13 13.07 15.85
N GLY A 127 1.72 13.86 14.86
CA GLY A 127 0.48 13.62 14.11
C GLY A 127 0.49 12.28 13.35
N ILE A 128 1.64 11.93 12.75
CA ILE A 128 1.82 10.63 12.08
C ILE A 128 1.79 9.49 13.10
N ALA A 129 2.44 9.64 14.25
CA ALA A 129 2.44 8.64 15.31
C ALA A 129 1.01 8.38 15.81
N LYS A 130 0.26 9.43 16.13
CA LYS A 130 -1.14 9.33 16.56
C LYS A 130 -2.05 8.71 15.49
N ALA A 131 -1.83 9.05 14.22
CA ALA A 131 -2.57 8.44 13.13
C ALA A 131 -2.25 6.95 12.96
N LYS A 132 -0.99 6.54 13.13
CA LYS A 132 -0.61 5.11 13.15
C LYS A 132 -1.24 4.37 14.32
N GLU A 133 -1.26 4.96 15.51
CA GLU A 133 -1.96 4.41 16.70
C GLU A 133 -3.46 4.22 16.43
N ASN A 134 -4.08 5.18 15.75
CA ASN A 134 -5.48 5.10 15.30
C ASN A 134 -5.70 4.14 14.11
N GLY A 135 -4.69 3.39 13.68
CA GLY A 135 -4.80 2.40 12.61
C GLY A 135 -4.86 2.98 11.19
N VAL A 136 -4.56 4.28 11.00
CA VAL A 136 -4.52 4.89 9.67
C VAL A 136 -3.40 4.24 8.85
N LYS A 137 -3.78 3.59 7.74
CA LYS A 137 -2.83 3.00 6.80
C LYS A 137 -2.25 4.10 5.90
N PHE A 138 -0.95 4.32 6.04
CA PHE A 138 -0.20 5.26 5.20
C PHE A 138 0.32 4.60 3.91
N GLY A 139 0.63 5.44 2.92
CA GLY A 139 1.19 5.01 1.64
C GLY A 139 0.15 4.84 0.54
N ARG A 140 0.61 4.36 -0.61
CA ARG A 140 -0.27 4.14 -1.77
C ARG A 140 -1.21 2.97 -1.46
N PRO A 141 -2.54 3.13 -1.64
CA PRO A 141 -3.47 2.03 -1.44
C PRO A 141 -3.13 0.86 -2.37
N PRO A 142 -3.29 -0.40 -1.90
CA PRO A 142 -3.03 -1.57 -2.72
C PRO A 142 -3.95 -1.56 -3.95
N LYS A 143 -3.40 -1.93 -5.12
CA LYS A 143 -4.18 -2.00 -6.37
C LYS A 143 -5.12 -3.21 -6.43
N LEU A 144 -4.84 -4.22 -5.62
CA LEU A 144 -5.54 -5.50 -5.60
C LEU A 144 -6.18 -5.69 -4.23
N THR A 145 -7.40 -6.22 -4.24
CA THR A 145 -8.08 -6.75 -3.06
C THR A 145 -7.60 -8.17 -2.79
N ASP A 146 -7.78 -8.64 -1.55
CA ASP A 146 -7.36 -9.99 -1.16
C ASP A 146 -8.06 -11.08 -2.00
N ALA A 147 -9.35 -10.90 -2.32
CA ALA A 147 -10.08 -11.78 -3.22
C ALA A 147 -9.44 -11.90 -4.61
N LYS A 148 -8.97 -10.80 -5.19
CA LYS A 148 -8.28 -10.82 -6.48
C LYS A 148 -6.89 -11.45 -6.37
N CYS A 149 -6.19 -11.25 -5.25
CA CYS A 149 -4.92 -11.92 -5.00
C CYS A 149 -5.12 -13.44 -4.92
N GLN A 150 -6.19 -13.91 -4.26
CA GLN A 150 -6.57 -15.32 -4.17
C GLN A 150 -6.96 -15.89 -5.54
N GLU A 151 -7.75 -15.16 -6.33
CA GLU A 151 -8.11 -15.55 -7.70
C GLU A 151 -6.88 -15.69 -8.61
N ILE A 152 -5.94 -14.75 -8.53
CA ILE A 152 -4.66 -14.81 -9.26
C ILE A 152 -3.85 -16.04 -8.81
N TYR A 153 -3.88 -16.35 -7.51
CA TYR A 153 -3.17 -17.50 -6.94
C TYR A 153 -3.78 -18.83 -7.39
N SER A 154 -5.10 -19.01 -7.27
CA SER A 154 -5.79 -20.25 -7.69
C SER A 154 -5.58 -20.54 -9.16
N ARG A 155 -5.69 -19.51 -10.02
CA ARG A 155 -5.41 -19.64 -11.46
C ARG A 155 -3.95 -19.94 -11.77
N ARG A 156 -3.02 -19.44 -10.95
CA ARG A 156 -1.62 -19.81 -11.08
C ARG A 156 -1.41 -21.29 -10.73
N MET A 157 -2.09 -21.79 -9.69
CA MET A 157 -2.01 -23.20 -9.27
C MET A 157 -2.65 -24.15 -10.29
N SER A 158 -3.68 -23.72 -11.02
CA SER A 158 -4.25 -24.48 -12.14
C SER A 158 -3.43 -24.44 -13.44
N GLY A 159 -2.26 -23.79 -13.42
CA GLY A 159 -1.28 -23.85 -14.51
C GLY A 159 -1.22 -22.62 -15.42
N VAL A 160 -2.02 -21.57 -15.18
CA VAL A 160 -2.00 -20.35 -16.02
C VAL A 160 -0.65 -19.61 -15.89
N THR A 161 -0.13 -19.11 -17.01
CA THR A 161 1.16 -18.40 -17.02
C THR A 161 1.06 -16.97 -16.48
N ILE A 162 2.16 -16.46 -15.94
CA ILE A 162 2.22 -15.10 -15.37
C ILE A 162 1.92 -14.02 -16.42
N GLY A 163 2.40 -14.21 -17.66
CA GLY A 163 2.13 -13.29 -18.76
C GLY A 163 0.65 -13.25 -19.18
N GLN A 164 -0.06 -14.39 -19.10
CA GLN A 164 -1.50 -14.43 -19.35
C GLN A 164 -2.27 -13.70 -18.23
N LEU A 165 -1.93 -13.98 -16.97
CA LEU A 165 -2.52 -13.28 -15.81
C LEU A 165 -2.28 -11.77 -15.87
N ALA A 166 -1.08 -11.33 -16.25
CA ALA A 166 -0.75 -9.92 -16.39
C ALA A 166 -1.64 -9.22 -17.43
N LYS A 167 -1.87 -9.86 -18.58
CA LYS A 167 -2.74 -9.32 -19.65
C LYS A 167 -4.21 -9.29 -19.23
N GLU A 168 -4.71 -10.38 -18.65
CA GLU A 168 -6.10 -10.51 -18.27
C GLU A 168 -6.49 -9.51 -17.17
N PHE A 169 -5.69 -9.43 -16.11
CA PHE A 169 -5.94 -8.50 -15.00
C PHE A 169 -5.49 -7.06 -15.31
N ARG A 170 -4.88 -6.81 -16.48
CA ARG A 170 -4.29 -5.52 -16.90
C ARG A 170 -3.31 -4.96 -15.86
N LEU A 171 -2.45 -5.83 -15.34
CA LEU A 171 -1.45 -5.50 -14.34
C LEU A 171 -0.04 -5.79 -14.87
N GLY A 172 0.94 -5.02 -14.42
CA GLY A 172 2.33 -5.36 -14.68
C GLY A 172 2.71 -6.65 -13.96
N GLU A 173 3.58 -7.47 -14.56
CA GLU A 173 4.01 -8.76 -14.01
C GLU A 173 4.54 -8.66 -12.57
N ALA A 174 5.26 -7.59 -12.23
CA ALA A 174 5.71 -7.32 -10.87
C ALA A 174 4.57 -7.22 -9.84
N THR A 175 3.38 -6.77 -10.27
CA THR A 175 2.18 -6.74 -9.40
C THR A 175 1.60 -8.13 -9.21
N ILE A 176 1.64 -8.98 -10.26
CA ILE A 176 1.22 -10.39 -10.18
C ILE A 176 2.14 -11.15 -9.21
N TYR A 177 3.46 -11.02 -9.35
CA TYR A 177 4.41 -11.63 -8.40
C TYR A 177 4.18 -11.17 -6.96
N ARG A 178 3.90 -9.87 -6.74
CA ARG A 178 3.54 -9.36 -5.41
C ARG A 178 2.25 -9.98 -4.89
N ALA A 179 1.21 -10.10 -5.71
CA ALA A 179 -0.05 -10.73 -5.33
C ALA A 179 0.16 -12.19 -4.88
N LEU A 180 0.92 -12.97 -5.67
CA LEU A 180 1.27 -14.35 -5.32
C LEU A 180 2.04 -14.44 -4.00
N ASN A 181 3.01 -13.54 -3.79
CA ASN A 181 3.78 -13.49 -2.55
C ASN A 181 2.95 -13.02 -1.34
N THR A 182 1.97 -12.13 -1.55
CA THR A 182 1.03 -11.71 -0.49
C THR A 182 0.23 -12.91 0.01
N VAL A 183 -0.33 -13.73 -0.90
CA VAL A 183 -1.08 -14.95 -0.55
C VAL A 183 -0.18 -15.98 0.13
N LYS A 184 1.05 -16.17 -0.35
CA LYS A 184 2.03 -17.06 0.31
C LYS A 184 2.42 -16.60 1.71
N LYS A 185 2.50 -15.28 1.96
CA LYS A 185 2.91 -14.72 3.26
C LYS A 185 1.77 -14.61 4.26
N SER A 186 0.52 -14.49 3.82
CA SER A 186 -0.63 -14.40 4.72
C SER A 186 -0.96 -15.73 5.43
N GLY A 187 -0.26 -16.83 5.12
CA GLY A 187 -0.50 -18.12 5.76
C GLY A 187 -1.87 -18.73 5.43
N SER A 188 -2.62 -18.14 4.49
CA SER A 188 -3.88 -18.69 3.98
C SER A 188 -3.61 -19.74 2.90
N ILE A 189 -2.77 -20.71 3.26
CA ILE A 189 -2.86 -22.06 2.74
C ILE A 189 -3.50 -22.79 3.91
N PRO A 190 -4.80 -23.15 3.89
CA PRO A 190 -5.23 -24.16 4.84
C PRO A 190 -4.33 -25.37 4.61
N GLU A 191 -3.56 -25.73 5.63
CA GLU A 191 -2.74 -26.93 5.60
C GLU A 191 -3.71 -28.08 5.37
N LEU A 192 -3.67 -28.69 4.18
CA LEU A 192 -4.51 -29.83 3.84
C LEU A 192 -4.15 -30.94 4.82
N LYS A 193 -5.01 -31.13 5.82
CA LYS A 193 -4.92 -32.24 6.76
C LYS A 193 -5.47 -33.47 6.06
N THR A 194 -4.95 -34.63 6.43
CA THR A 194 -5.47 -35.91 5.96
C THR A 194 -5.86 -36.73 7.17
N THR A 195 -7.09 -37.21 7.19
CA THR A 195 -7.57 -38.13 8.22
C THR A 195 -8.20 -39.36 7.57
N ARG A 196 -8.30 -40.43 8.36
CA ARG A 196 -8.96 -41.66 7.95
C ARG A 196 -10.25 -41.80 8.73
N VAL A 197 -11.33 -42.12 8.03
CA VAL A 197 -12.66 -42.27 8.61
C VAL A 197 -13.17 -43.66 8.28
N ILE A 198 -13.66 -44.37 9.29
CA ILE A 198 -14.37 -45.63 9.12
C ILE A 198 -15.84 -45.31 8.89
N LEU A 199 -16.33 -45.69 7.72
CA LEU A 199 -17.74 -45.67 7.37
C LEU A 199 -18.33 -47.06 7.61
N TRP A 200 -19.31 -47.16 8.50
CA TRP A 200 -20.23 -48.30 8.54
C TRP A 200 -21.44 -47.96 7.65
N LEU A 201 -21.76 -48.82 6.68
CA LEU A 201 -22.78 -48.56 5.66
C LEU A 201 -23.68 -49.78 5.41
N GLN A 202 -24.98 -49.61 5.68
CA GLN A 202 -26.05 -50.55 5.39
C GLN A 202 -27.06 -49.95 4.41
N VAL A 203 -27.31 -50.65 3.31
CA VAL A 203 -28.36 -50.28 2.34
C VAL A 203 -29.54 -51.23 2.50
N GLU A 204 -30.73 -50.69 2.75
CA GLU A 204 -31.96 -51.46 2.90
C GLU A 204 -33.04 -51.01 1.92
N ASN A 205 -34.00 -51.90 1.67
CA ASN A 205 -35.16 -51.57 0.86
C ASN A 205 -36.27 -51.00 1.77
N ASN A 206 -37.02 -50.00 1.32
CA ASN A 206 -38.17 -49.46 2.08
C ASN A 206 -39.30 -50.48 2.29
N SER A 207 -39.32 -51.57 1.53
CA SER A 207 -40.31 -52.64 1.66
C SER A 207 -39.77 -53.97 1.15
N LYS A 208 -40.32 -55.07 1.68
CA LYS A 208 -40.04 -56.44 1.23
C LYS A 208 -40.38 -56.71 -0.24
N PHE A 209 -41.15 -55.84 -0.89
CA PHE A 209 -41.53 -55.95 -2.30
C PHE A 209 -40.58 -55.21 -3.26
N VAL A 210 -39.74 -54.31 -2.74
CA VAL A 210 -38.75 -53.58 -3.53
C VAL A 210 -37.52 -54.46 -3.76
N ARG A 211 -36.91 -54.33 -4.94
CA ARG A 211 -35.65 -54.98 -5.31
C ARG A 211 -34.72 -53.88 -5.81
N GLY A 212 -33.66 -53.57 -5.07
CA GLY A 212 -32.78 -52.46 -5.42
C GLY A 212 -31.51 -52.38 -4.59
N LYS A 213 -31.56 -52.77 -3.30
CA LYS A 213 -30.45 -52.58 -2.36
C LYS A 213 -29.06 -53.04 -2.82
N GLY A 214 -28.97 -54.20 -3.49
CA GLY A 214 -27.69 -54.70 -3.99
C GLY A 214 -27.09 -53.80 -5.08
N LYS A 215 -27.94 -53.25 -5.96
CA LYS A 215 -27.50 -52.35 -7.03
C LYS A 215 -27.19 -50.94 -6.50
N SER A 216 -27.96 -50.43 -5.54
CA SER A 216 -27.63 -49.17 -4.85
C SER A 216 -26.30 -49.29 -4.11
N ARG A 217 -26.08 -50.38 -3.36
CA ARG A 217 -24.80 -50.63 -2.70
C ARG A 217 -23.64 -50.64 -3.68
N GLN A 218 -23.79 -51.34 -4.81
CA GLN A 218 -22.76 -51.35 -5.85
C GLN A 218 -22.49 -49.96 -6.42
N GLN A 219 -23.53 -49.15 -6.68
CA GLN A 219 -23.32 -47.80 -7.22
C GLN A 219 -22.66 -46.86 -6.21
N ILE A 220 -23.01 -46.98 -4.92
CA ILE A 220 -22.32 -46.25 -3.85
C ILE A 220 -20.84 -46.65 -3.78
N GLU A 221 -20.52 -47.95 -3.79
CA GLU A 221 -19.14 -48.45 -3.76
C GLU A 221 -18.33 -48.00 -4.99
N ASP A 222 -18.90 -48.10 -6.19
CA ASP A 222 -18.18 -47.88 -7.46
C ASP A 222 -18.00 -46.40 -7.83
N TYR A 223 -18.91 -45.51 -7.39
CA TYR A 223 -18.97 -44.13 -7.89
C TYR A 223 -18.99 -43.04 -6.82
N ILE A 224 -19.35 -43.36 -5.58
CA ILE A 224 -19.43 -42.37 -4.50
C ILE A 224 -18.21 -42.54 -3.58
N LEU A 225 -17.98 -43.75 -3.09
CA LEU A 225 -16.86 -44.01 -2.17
C LEU A 225 -15.49 -43.95 -2.85
N CYS A 226 -15.43 -44.12 -4.18
CA CYS A 226 -14.17 -44.09 -4.92
C CYS A 226 -13.44 -42.75 -4.82
N ASP A 227 -14.17 -41.65 -4.65
CA ASP A 227 -13.60 -40.29 -4.55
C ASP A 227 -12.81 -40.09 -3.25
N TYR A 228 -12.97 -41.00 -2.28
CA TYR A 228 -12.32 -40.98 -0.96
C TYR A 228 -11.32 -42.13 -0.77
N ASP A 229 -10.77 -42.69 -1.85
CA ASP A 229 -9.80 -43.79 -1.84
C ASP A 229 -10.27 -45.01 -1.01
N ALA A 230 -11.58 -45.30 -1.05
CA ALA A 230 -12.23 -46.25 -0.17
C ALA A 230 -11.65 -47.67 -0.22
N LYS A 231 -11.44 -48.26 0.96
CA LYS A 231 -11.04 -49.66 1.12
C LYS A 231 -12.03 -50.39 2.00
N LYS A 232 -12.68 -51.41 1.45
CA LYS A 232 -13.56 -52.29 2.20
C LYS A 232 -12.74 -53.17 3.16
N LEU A 233 -13.04 -53.11 4.46
CA LEU A 233 -12.24 -53.79 5.47
C LEU A 233 -12.47 -55.31 5.48
N GLU A 234 -13.70 -55.73 5.23
CA GLU A 234 -14.09 -57.14 5.14
C GLU A 234 -14.93 -57.40 3.89
N LYS A 235 -14.68 -58.52 3.21
CA LYS A 235 -15.34 -58.87 1.94
C LYS A 235 -16.87 -58.88 2.04
N ASP A 236 -17.41 -59.43 3.13
CA ASP A 236 -18.84 -59.52 3.41
C ASP A 236 -19.30 -58.54 4.52
N GLY A 237 -18.41 -57.66 4.97
CA GLY A 237 -18.68 -56.69 6.03
C GLY A 237 -19.35 -55.42 5.54
N TRP A 238 -19.56 -54.51 6.48
CA TRP A 238 -20.30 -53.25 6.30
C TRP A 238 -19.40 -52.03 6.45
N GLU A 239 -18.11 -52.23 6.70
CA GLU A 239 -17.15 -51.19 7.04
C GLU A 239 -16.17 -50.87 5.89
N TYR A 240 -15.92 -49.59 5.70
CA TYR A 240 -15.02 -49.03 4.69
C TYR A 240 -14.09 -48.01 5.35
N GLU A 241 -12.80 -48.09 5.06
CA GLU A 241 -11.83 -47.05 5.40
C GLU A 241 -11.78 -46.03 4.26
N LEU A 242 -12.09 -44.77 4.58
CA LEU A 242 -12.09 -43.63 3.67
C LEU A 242 -10.96 -42.67 4.06
N THR A 243 -10.39 -41.98 3.07
CA THR A 243 -9.38 -40.95 3.29
C THR A 243 -9.94 -39.58 2.91
N PHE A 244 -9.95 -38.65 3.86
CA PHE A 244 -10.44 -37.29 3.66
C PHE A 244 -9.26 -36.32 3.66
N GLN A 245 -9.29 -35.36 2.72
CA GLN A 245 -8.42 -34.20 2.72
C GLN A 245 -9.24 -32.96 3.06
N TYR A 246 -8.87 -32.26 4.12
CA TYR A 246 -9.70 -31.18 4.67
C TYR A 246 -8.87 -30.01 5.20
N THR A 247 -9.48 -28.84 5.24
CA THR A 247 -8.82 -27.59 5.64
C THR A 247 -8.96 -27.28 7.13
N ASP A 248 -10.14 -27.56 7.67
CA ASP A 248 -10.54 -27.34 9.06
C ASP A 248 -11.70 -28.28 9.42
N ASP A 249 -12.07 -28.31 10.70
CA ASP A 249 -13.07 -29.26 11.19
C ASP A 249 -14.47 -29.06 10.57
N GLU A 250 -14.81 -27.85 10.13
CA GLU A 250 -16.09 -27.52 9.49
C GLU A 250 -16.13 -28.07 8.05
N ASP A 251 -15.03 -27.96 7.31
CA ASP A 251 -14.86 -28.57 5.98
C ASP A 251 -14.98 -30.10 6.03
N LEU A 252 -14.32 -30.76 7.01
CA LEU A 252 -14.45 -32.21 7.20
C LEU A 252 -15.89 -32.62 7.49
N GLU A 253 -16.57 -31.90 8.38
CA GLU A 253 -17.98 -32.13 8.72
C GLU A 253 -18.90 -31.99 7.51
N GLN A 254 -18.69 -30.95 6.69
CA GLN A 254 -19.48 -30.73 5.48
C GLN A 254 -19.25 -31.85 4.46
N GLN A 255 -18.01 -32.26 4.22
CA GLN A 255 -17.70 -33.36 3.30
C GLN A 255 -18.36 -34.68 3.73
N ILE A 256 -18.39 -34.99 5.04
CA ILE A 256 -19.06 -36.18 5.56
C ILE A 256 -20.58 -36.08 5.38
N TYR A 257 -21.16 -34.90 5.64
CA TYR A 257 -22.59 -34.68 5.44
C TYR A 257 -23.00 -34.83 3.98
N ASP A 258 -22.24 -34.23 3.07
CA ASP A 258 -22.49 -34.29 1.62
C ASP A 258 -22.38 -35.74 1.13
N LEU A 259 -21.35 -36.47 1.57
CA LEU A 259 -21.20 -37.89 1.26
C LEU A 259 -22.39 -38.73 1.75
N SER A 260 -22.85 -38.50 2.98
CA SER A 260 -24.04 -39.18 3.53
C SER A 260 -25.31 -38.88 2.73
N ALA A 261 -25.48 -37.63 2.32
CA ALA A 261 -26.61 -37.20 1.50
C ALA A 261 -26.57 -37.84 0.10
N GLU A 262 -25.40 -37.91 -0.54
CA GLU A 262 -25.22 -38.56 -1.84
C GLU A 262 -25.55 -40.05 -1.78
N MET A 263 -25.07 -40.76 -0.76
CA MET A 263 -25.40 -42.18 -0.56
C MET A 263 -26.91 -42.40 -0.35
N SER A 264 -27.53 -41.52 0.45
CA SER A 264 -28.98 -41.57 0.71
C SER A 264 -29.78 -41.35 -0.57
N ASN A 265 -29.40 -40.35 -1.38
CA ASN A 265 -30.02 -40.07 -2.66
C ASN A 265 -29.92 -41.28 -3.62
N GLU A 266 -28.76 -41.96 -3.68
CA GLU A 266 -28.59 -43.14 -4.54
C GLU A 266 -29.46 -44.34 -4.07
N ALA A 267 -29.67 -44.51 -2.76
CA ALA A 267 -30.60 -45.51 -2.27
C ALA A 267 -32.07 -45.14 -2.57
N ASP A 268 -32.43 -43.87 -2.41
CA ASP A 268 -33.79 -43.36 -2.66
C ASP A 268 -34.21 -43.54 -4.12
N LEU A 269 -33.29 -43.36 -5.08
CA LEU A 269 -33.54 -43.62 -6.51
C LEU A 269 -34.05 -45.05 -6.79
N ARG A 270 -33.80 -46.00 -5.88
CA ARG A 270 -34.25 -47.40 -5.97
C ARG A 270 -35.26 -47.79 -4.89
N ASN A 271 -35.92 -46.81 -4.26
CA ASN A 271 -36.85 -47.02 -3.14
C ASN A 271 -36.23 -47.77 -1.95
N GLY A 272 -34.96 -47.50 -1.68
CA GLY A 272 -34.24 -47.94 -0.49
C GLY A 272 -33.87 -46.76 0.40
N PHE A 273 -33.15 -47.05 1.47
CA PHE A 273 -32.52 -46.06 2.32
C PHE A 273 -31.16 -46.56 2.79
N VAL A 274 -30.37 -45.65 3.33
CA VAL A 274 -29.05 -45.93 3.90
C VAL A 274 -29.10 -45.73 5.41
N GLU A 275 -28.53 -46.67 6.15
CA GLU A 275 -28.07 -46.46 7.53
C GLU A 275 -26.55 -46.37 7.48
N CYS A 276 -25.99 -45.26 7.97
CA CYS A 276 -24.55 -45.09 8.03
C CYS A 276 -24.10 -44.39 9.30
N ASN A 277 -22.85 -44.65 9.68
CA ASN A 277 -22.15 -43.95 10.73
C ASN A 277 -20.69 -43.77 10.32
N PHE A 278 -20.13 -42.61 10.63
CA PHE A 278 -18.74 -42.28 10.37
C PHE A 278 -17.99 -42.17 11.69
N SER A 279 -16.81 -42.77 11.79
CA SER A 279 -15.94 -42.68 12.97
C SER A 279 -14.51 -42.34 12.55
N GLU A 280 -13.96 -41.26 13.07
CA GLU A 280 -12.58 -40.87 12.75
C GLU A 280 -11.57 -41.78 13.46
N VAL A 281 -10.57 -42.26 12.71
CA VAL A 281 -9.57 -43.20 13.22
C VAL A 281 -8.63 -42.48 14.20
N GLY A 282 -8.64 -42.92 15.45
CA GLY A 282 -7.74 -42.41 16.49
C GLY A 282 -8.28 -41.21 17.26
N THR A 283 -9.54 -40.82 17.05
CA THR A 283 -10.26 -39.83 17.87
C THR A 283 -11.61 -40.40 18.32
N ASP A 284 -12.29 -39.69 19.22
CA ASP A 284 -13.66 -40.04 19.66
C ASP A 284 -14.73 -39.35 18.81
N ARG A 285 -14.36 -38.79 17.64
CA ARG A 285 -15.30 -38.08 16.76
C ARG A 285 -16.09 -39.08 15.90
N SER A 286 -17.40 -38.90 15.89
CA SER A 286 -18.30 -39.65 15.02
C SER A 286 -19.44 -38.77 14.49
N TRP A 287 -19.98 -39.16 13.35
CA TRP A 287 -21.07 -38.50 12.64
C TRP A 287 -22.16 -39.50 12.24
#